data_AF-A0AAW4YH78-F1
#
_entry.id   AF-A0AAW4YH78-F1
#
_cell.length_a   1.000
_cell.length_b   1.000
_cell.length_c   1.000
_cell.angle_alpha   90.00
_cell.angle_beta   90.00
_cell.angle_gamma   90.00
#
_symmetry.space_group_name_H-M   'P 1'
#
loop_
_entity.id
_entity.type
_entity.pdbx_description
1 polymer ?
#
loop_
_entity_poly.entity_id
_entity_poly.type
_entity_poly.pdbx_seq_one_letter_code
_entity_poly.pdbx_strand_id
1 'polypeptide(L)'
;MGKLIDLTGQRFGRLLVCRKSDKENHQHGAFWICKCDCGRGCTVLGSVLRDGRTKSCGCYRSERASAIITKYGNRNGRPKRKDKVNG
;
A
#
# COMPACT_ATOMS: atom_id res chain seq x y z
N MET A 1 9.71 -5.19 24.71
CA MET A 1 8.86 -4.07 24.26
C MET A 1 9.42 -3.52 22.95
N GLY A 2 8.74 -3.73 21.83
CA GLY A 2 9.21 -3.24 20.54
C GLY A 2 9.01 -1.73 20.44
N LYS A 3 10.09 -0.97 20.28
CA LYS A 3 10.06 0.48 20.08
C LYS A 3 9.15 0.79 18.88
N LEU A 4 8.10 1.58 19.09
CA LEU A 4 7.26 2.07 18.01
C LEU A 4 8.14 3.00 17.14
N ILE A 5 8.45 2.54 15.93
CA ILE A 5 9.22 3.34 14.98
C ILE A 5 8.25 4.34 14.37
N ASP A 6 8.47 5.63 14.63
CA ASP A 6 7.72 6.67 13.95
C ASP A 6 8.18 6.78 12.50
N LEU A 7 7.23 6.57 11.59
CA LEU A 7 7.46 6.66 10.15
C LEU A 7 6.94 7.97 9.56
N THR A 8 6.46 8.90 10.39
CA THR A 8 5.84 10.15 9.93
C THR A 8 6.84 10.98 9.14
N GLY A 9 6.43 11.49 7.98
CA GLY A 9 7.30 12.27 7.09
C GLY A 9 8.29 11.43 6.27
N GLN A 10 8.40 10.12 6.51
CA GLN A 10 9.28 9.27 5.71
C GLN A 10 8.68 8.97 4.33
N ARG A 11 9.54 8.85 3.32
CA ARG A 11 9.15 8.55 1.94
C ARG A 11 9.62 7.16 1.53
N PHE A 12 8.68 6.29 1.14
CA PHE A 12 8.91 4.94 0.65
C PHE A 12 8.59 4.88 -0.85
N GLY A 13 9.60 5.10 -1.69
CA GLY A 13 9.41 5.20 -3.14
C GLY A 13 8.51 6.38 -3.51
N ARG A 14 7.31 6.10 -4.04
CA ARG A 14 6.30 7.12 -4.38
C ARG A 14 5.31 7.42 -3.25
N LEU A 15 5.45 6.81 -2.08
CA LEU A 15 4.57 7.02 -0.92
C LEU A 15 5.23 7.90 0.13
N LEU A 16 4.56 8.97 0.55
CA LEU A 16 4.93 9.81 1.67
C LEU A 16 4.05 9.46 2.87
N VAL A 17 4.64 9.09 3.99
CA VAL A 17 3.88 8.78 5.21
C VAL A 17 3.41 10.10 5.84
N CYS A 18 2.10 10.28 5.96
CA CYS A 18 1.51 11.47 6.54
C CYS A 18 1.27 11.34 8.03
N ARG A 19 0.72 10.21 8.48
CA ARG A 19 0.41 9.96 9.90
C ARG A 19 0.14 8.49 10.17
N LYS A 20 0.23 8.09 11.44
CA LYS A 20 -0.31 6.81 11.89
C LYS A 20 -1.83 6.77 11.72
N SER A 21 -2.34 5.62 11.31
CA SER A 21 -3.76 5.32 11.30
C SER A 21 -4.21 4.92 12.70
N ASP A 22 -5.50 5.05 12.96
CA ASP A 22 -6.13 4.52 14.18
C ASP A 22 -6.16 2.98 14.20
N LYS A 23 -6.04 2.37 13.01
CA LYS A 23 -5.94 0.92 12.87
C LYS A 23 -4.56 0.43 13.34
N GLU A 24 -4.56 -0.49 14.28
CA GLU A 24 -3.41 -1.31 14.63
C GLU A 24 -3.73 -2.80 14.49
N ASN A 25 -2.74 -3.60 14.15
CA ASN A 25 -2.85 -5.05 14.20
C ASN A 25 -1.89 -5.57 15.26
N HIS A 26 -2.43 -6.29 16.24
CA HIS A 26 -1.67 -6.88 17.34
C HIS A 26 -0.52 -7.79 16.86
N GLN A 27 -0.67 -8.44 15.70
CA GLN A 27 0.37 -9.31 15.11
C GLN A 27 1.34 -8.60 14.15
N HIS A 28 0.95 -7.47 13.56
CA HIS A 28 1.67 -6.90 12.41
C HIS A 28 2.07 -5.43 12.60
N GLY A 29 1.63 -4.80 13.68
CA GLY A 29 1.94 -3.43 14.08
C GLY A 29 0.92 -2.39 13.59
N ALA A 30 1.29 -1.12 13.72
CA ALA A 30 0.46 0.02 13.33
C ALA A 30 0.35 0.18 11.81
N PHE A 31 -0.83 0.63 11.36
CA PHE A 31 -1.03 1.07 9.99
C PHE A 31 -0.69 2.55 9.84
N TRP A 32 -0.26 2.94 8.65
CA TRP A 32 0.18 4.29 8.33
C TRP A 32 -0.56 4.82 7.11
N ILE A 33 -1.12 6.01 7.24
CA ILE A 33 -1.77 6.73 6.15
C ILE A 33 -0.67 7.41 5.35
N CYS A 34 -0.55 7.01 4.09
CA CYS A 34 0.45 7.51 3.16
C CYS A 34 -0.24 8.25 2.02
N LYS A 35 0.37 9.33 1.55
CA LYS A 35 0.00 10.04 0.33
C LYS A 35 0.95 9.62 -0.79
N CYS A 36 0.40 9.13 -1.89
CA CYS A 36 1.20 8.83 -3.05
C CYS A 36 1.39 10.08 -3.92
N ASP A 37 2.53 10.14 -4.60
CA ASP A 37 2.84 11.11 -5.64
C ASP A 37 1.79 11.10 -6.77
N CYS A 38 1.10 9.95 -6.95
CA CYS A 38 -0.06 9.80 -7.84
C CYS A 38 -1.30 10.63 -7.43
N GLY A 39 -1.23 11.38 -6.33
CA GLY A 39 -2.33 12.13 -5.72
C GLY A 39 -3.26 11.31 -4.80
N ARG A 40 -3.21 9.97 -4.88
CA ARG A 40 -4.07 9.09 -4.07
C ARG A 40 -3.48 8.81 -2.69
N GLY A 41 -4.34 8.78 -1.67
CA GLY A 41 -3.99 8.28 -0.34
C GLY A 41 -4.13 6.76 -0.25
N CYS A 42 -3.26 6.10 0.52
CA CYS A 42 -3.36 4.68 0.82
C CYS A 42 -2.90 4.38 2.25
N THR A 43 -3.55 3.41 2.88
CA THR A 43 -3.18 2.95 4.23
C THR A 43 -2.34 1.68 4.10
N VAL A 44 -1.11 1.71 4.63
CA VAL A 44 -0.14 0.61 4.50
C VAL A 44 0.40 0.25 5.88
N LEU A 45 0.65 -1.03 6.10
CA LEU A 45 1.23 -1.52 7.36
C LEU A 45 2.69 -1.06 7.51
N GLY A 46 3.08 -0.61 8.70
CA GLY A 46 4.43 -0.08 8.95
C GLY A 46 5.55 -1.10 8.67
N SER A 47 5.31 -2.37 8.96
CA SER A 47 6.27 -3.45 8.65
C SER A 47 6.42 -3.67 7.14
N VAL A 48 5.36 -3.47 6.36
CA VAL A 48 5.39 -3.58 4.88
C VAL A 48 6.11 -2.38 4.24
N LEU A 49 5.98 -1.19 4.83
CA LEU A 49 6.72 0.00 4.40
C LEU A 49 8.22 -0.18 4.64
N ARG A 50 8.61 -0.60 5.86
CA ARG A 50 10.01 -0.86 6.22
C ARG A 50 10.65 -1.97 5.41
N ASP A 51 9.93 -3.05 5.13
CA ASP A 51 10.40 -4.14 4.26
C ASP A 51 10.44 -3.72 2.77
N GLY A 52 9.82 -2.59 2.42
CA GLY A 52 9.84 -2.06 1.06
C GLY A 52 8.96 -2.82 0.06
N ARG A 53 8.03 -3.67 0.51
CA ARG A 53 7.13 -4.41 -0.40
C ARG A 53 6.13 -3.49 -1.10
N THR A 54 5.77 -2.37 -0.46
CA THR A 54 4.80 -1.40 -1.00
C THR A 54 5.48 -0.05 -1.19
N LYS A 55 5.65 0.35 -2.46
CA LYS A 55 6.32 1.60 -2.86
C LYS A 55 5.39 2.57 -3.61
N SER A 56 4.12 2.21 -3.81
CA SER A 56 3.14 3.02 -4.55
C SER A 56 1.70 2.66 -4.18
N CYS A 57 0.76 3.56 -4.51
CA CYS A 57 -0.70 3.37 -4.40
C CYS A 57 -1.26 2.25 -5.32
N GLY A 58 -0.41 1.53 -6.05
CA GLY A 58 -0.80 0.65 -7.16
C GLY A 58 -0.79 1.34 -8.53
N CYS A 59 -0.61 2.68 -8.58
CA CYS A 59 -0.54 3.45 -9.82
C CYS A 59 0.52 2.94 -10.79
N TYR A 60 1.69 2.57 -10.28
CA TYR A 60 2.82 2.16 -11.11
C TYR A 60 2.51 0.86 -11.88
N ARG A 61 1.75 -0.05 -11.27
CA ARG A 61 1.28 -1.27 -11.95
C ARG A 61 0.23 -0.95 -12.99
N SER A 62 -0.72 -0.05 -12.69
CA SER A 62 -1.71 0.40 -13.68
C SER A 62 -1.03 1.09 -14.88
N GLU A 63 -0.12 2.03 -14.64
CA GLU A 63 0.64 2.75 -15.67
C GLU A 63 1.42 1.80 -16.59
N ARG A 64 2.15 0.83 -16.01
CA ARG A 64 2.85 -0.18 -16.81
C ARG A 64 1.92 -1.19 -17.50
N ALA A 65 0.77 -1.52 -16.89
CA ALA A 65 -0.20 -2.41 -17.51
C ALA A 65 -0.86 -1.75 -18.72
N SER A 66 -1.22 -0.47 -18.64
CA SER A 66 -1.78 0.30 -19.76
C SER A 66 -0.84 0.33 -20.97
N ALA A 67 0.47 0.40 -20.73
CA ALA A 67 1.47 0.35 -21.80
C ALA A 67 1.60 -1.03 -22.47
N ILE A 68 1.09 -2.10 -21.84
CA ILE A 68 1.19 -3.49 -22.34
C ILE A 68 -0.14 -3.96 -22.95
N ILE A 69 -1.30 -3.49 -22.45
CA ILE A 69 -2.63 -3.88 -22.96
C ILE A 69 -2.82 -3.48 -24.42
N THR A 70 -2.16 -2.43 -24.90
CA THR A 70 -2.19 -2.04 -26.33
C THR A 70 -1.54 -3.07 -27.25
N LYS A 71 -0.76 -4.04 -26.73
CA LYS A 71 -0.06 -5.03 -27.57
C LYS A 71 -0.49 -6.48 -27.37
N TYR A 72 -0.86 -6.89 -26.15
CA TYR A 72 -1.30 -8.27 -25.88
C TYR A 72 -2.39 -8.31 -24.81
N GLY A 73 -3.65 -8.30 -25.24
CA GLY A 73 -4.81 -8.47 -24.37
C GLY A 73 -4.78 -9.80 -23.62
N ASN A 74 -5.42 -9.79 -22.45
CA ASN A 74 -5.62 -10.91 -21.51
C ASN A 74 -4.51 -11.12 -20.46
N ARG A 75 -4.72 -10.60 -19.25
CA ARG A 75 -4.34 -11.32 -18.03
C ARG A 75 -5.37 -11.10 -16.93
N ASN A 76 -6.04 -12.20 -16.59
CA ASN A 76 -6.89 -12.41 -15.42
C ASN A 76 -6.39 -11.65 -14.19
N GLY A 77 -7.17 -10.64 -13.77
CA GLY A 77 -6.94 -9.88 -12.56
C GLY A 77 -7.06 -10.79 -11.34
N ARG A 78 -6.01 -10.81 -10.51
CA ARG A 78 -5.97 -11.45 -9.19
C ARG A 78 -7.24 -11.02 -8.41
N PRO A 79 -8.12 -11.95 -7.98
CA PRO A 79 -9.34 -11.57 -7.28
C PRO A 79 -8.95 -10.80 -6.01
N LYS A 80 -9.47 -9.58 -5.86
CA LYS A 80 -9.42 -8.88 -4.57
C LYS A 80 -10.08 -9.83 -3.57
N ARG A 81 -9.33 -10.28 -2.55
CA ARG A 81 -9.89 -11.01 -1.41
C ARG A 81 -11.09 -10.18 -0.91
N LYS A 82 -12.30 -10.69 -1.13
CA LYS A 82 -13.50 -10.19 -0.48
C LYS A 82 -13.41 -10.77 0.93
N ASP A 83 -13.16 -9.91 1.91
CA ASP A 83 -13.27 -10.27 3.30
C ASP A 83 -14.70 -10.82 3.50
N LYS A 84 -14.79 -12.06 4.01
CA LYS A 84 -16.06 -12.73 4.26
C LYS A 84 -16.92 -11.85 5.18
N VAL A 85 -18.05 -11.37 4.69
CA VAL A 85 -19.18 -11.03 5.57
C VAL A 85 -19.95 -12.33 5.78
N ASN A 86 -19.94 -12.81 7.02
CA ASN A 86 -20.67 -14.00 7.45
C ASN A 86 -22.09 -13.54 7.80
N GLY A 87 -23.11 -14.23 7.27
CA GLY A 87 -24.51 -14.15 7.66
C GLY A 87 -24.97 -15.53 8.07
#